data_AF-A0AAD5J7D4-F1
#
_entry.id   AF-A0AAD5J7D4-F1
#
_cell.length_a   1.000
_cell.length_b   1.000
_cell.length_c   1.000
_cell.angle_alpha   90.00
_cell.angle_beta   90.00
_cell.angle_gamma   90.00
#
_symmetry.space_group_name_H-M   'P 1'
#
loop_
_entity.id
_entity.type
_entity.pdbx_description
1 polymer ?
#
loop_
_entity_poly.entity_id
_entity_poly.type
_entity_poly.pdbx_seq_one_letter_code
_entity_poly.pdbx_strand_id
1 'polypeptide(L)'
;MIRSVLVAAPAQAESQGTAQKIVVMLKPKCDKCRSKAMKIASVADGVISVAWEGEEKNKVVMIGDGTDSATVTRRLRKKLGYADLASVEQVK
;
A
#
# COMPACT_ATOMS: atom_id res chain seq x y z
N MET A 1 3.90 -37.39 19.05
CA MET A 1 4.30 -36.62 17.85
C MET A 1 3.65 -35.25 17.92
N ILE A 2 4.26 -34.31 18.65
CA ILE A 2 3.74 -32.94 18.75
C ILE A 2 4.59 -32.11 17.81
N ARG A 3 4.17 -32.01 16.55
CA ARG A 3 4.79 -31.10 15.59
C ARG A 3 4.34 -29.69 15.94
N SER A 4 5.11 -29.10 16.85
CA SER A 4 5.19 -27.67 17.08
C SER A 4 5.65 -27.00 15.78
N VAL A 5 4.84 -26.09 15.24
CA VAL A 5 5.32 -24.88 14.57
C VAL A 5 4.28 -23.79 14.85
N LEU A 6 4.45 -23.13 16.00
CA LEU A 6 3.91 -21.79 16.22
C LEU A 6 4.63 -20.89 15.21
N VAL A 7 4.00 -20.60 14.08
CA VAL A 7 4.51 -19.61 13.14
C VAL A 7 4.37 -18.26 13.83
N ALA A 8 5.48 -17.75 14.33
CA ALA A 8 5.62 -16.40 14.83
C ALA A 8 5.20 -15.43 13.71
N ALA A 9 4.06 -14.78 13.90
CA ALA A 9 3.74 -13.57 13.15
C ALA A 9 4.82 -12.53 13.48
N PRO A 10 5.40 -11.85 12.48
CA PRO A 10 6.44 -10.87 12.74
C PRO A 10 5.86 -9.74 13.59
N ALA A 11 6.60 -9.45 14.65
CA ALA A 11 6.50 -8.24 15.44
C ALA A 11 6.29 -7.05 14.51
N GLN A 12 5.10 -6.43 14.57
CA GLN A 12 4.92 -5.10 14.03
C GLN A 12 5.69 -4.18 14.96
N ALA A 13 6.86 -3.74 14.51
CA ALA A 13 7.65 -2.74 15.18
C ALA A 13 6.81 -1.47 15.33
N GLU A 14 6.41 -1.18 16.57
CA GLU A 14 6.02 0.16 17.01
C GLU A 14 7.24 1.07 16.85
N SER A 15 7.27 1.85 15.77
CA SER A 15 7.93 3.15 15.79
C SER A 15 6.82 4.18 15.98
N GLN A 16 6.79 4.86 17.12
CA GLN A 16 5.94 6.03 17.34
C GLN A 16 6.44 7.18 16.45
N GLY A 17 6.11 7.09 15.17
CA GLY A 17 6.09 8.15 14.17
C GLY A 17 4.67 8.16 13.60
N THR A 18 4.22 9.28 13.07
CA THR A 18 2.84 9.47 12.57
C THR A 18 2.58 8.69 11.28
N ALA A 19 2.71 7.37 11.32
CA ALA A 19 2.54 6.51 10.17
C ALA A 19 1.09 6.60 9.67
N GLN A 20 0.92 6.68 8.36
CA GLN A 20 -0.36 6.76 7.70
C GLN A 20 -0.54 5.51 6.83
N LYS A 21 -1.68 4.87 6.99
CA LYS A 21 -2.16 3.79 6.12
C LYS A 21 -3.09 4.40 5.08
N ILE A 22 -2.66 4.37 3.82
CA ILE A 22 -3.39 4.92 2.69
C ILE A 22 -3.87 3.75 1.82
N VAL A 23 -5.18 3.68 1.60
CA VAL A 23 -5.81 2.68 0.74
C VAL A 23 -6.27 3.35 -0.53
N VAL A 24 -5.76 2.88 -1.67
CA VAL A 24 -6.13 3.38 -3.00
C VAL A 24 -6.72 2.24 -3.82
N MET A 25 -7.92 2.43 -4.35
CA MET A 25 -8.56 1.53 -5.29
C MET A 25 -8.06 1.82 -6.70
N LEU A 26 -7.59 0.78 -7.38
CA LEU A 26 -7.08 0.81 -8.74
C LEU A 26 -7.89 -0.14 -9.61
N LYS A 27 -8.01 0.17 -10.91
CA LYS A 27 -8.57 -0.74 -11.92
C LYS A 27 -7.50 -1.07 -12.96
N PRO A 28 -6.47 -1.86 -12.61
CA PRO A 28 -5.42 -2.20 -13.55
C PRO A 28 -5.97 -3.13 -14.64
N LYS A 29 -5.94 -2.69 -15.90
CA LYS A 29 -6.40 -3.49 -17.05
C LYS A 29 -5.39 -4.57 -17.49
N CYS A 30 -4.17 -4.56 -16.95
CA CYS A 30 -3.07 -5.41 -17.42
C CYS A 30 -2.05 -5.71 -16.30
N ASP A 31 -1.32 -6.82 -16.38
CA ASP A 31 -0.29 -7.16 -15.38
C ASP A 31 0.86 -6.15 -15.35
N LYS A 32 1.26 -5.63 -16.52
CA LYS A 32 2.23 -4.53 -16.61
C LYS A 32 1.75 -3.28 -15.85
N CYS A 33 0.44 -3.06 -15.80
CA CYS A 33 -0.19 -1.94 -15.11
C CYS A 33 -0.10 -2.14 -13.59
N ARG A 34 -0.32 -3.39 -13.11
CA ARG A 34 -0.13 -3.76 -11.70
C ARG A 34 1.31 -3.53 -11.24
N SER A 35 2.29 -4.04 -11.99
CA SER A 35 3.70 -3.82 -11.61
C SER A 35 4.10 -2.35 -11.61
N LYS A 36 3.57 -1.54 -12.53
CA LYS A 36 3.79 -0.08 -12.54
C LYS A 36 3.17 0.60 -11.31
N ALA A 37 1.97 0.21 -10.91
CA ALA A 37 1.31 0.77 -9.74
C ALA A 37 2.13 0.55 -8.47
N MET A 38 2.59 -0.68 -8.25
CA MET A 38 3.50 -1.03 -7.16
C MET A 38 4.77 -0.18 -7.18
N LYS A 39 5.43 -0.06 -8.34
CA LYS A 39 6.64 0.76 -8.48
C LYS A 39 6.39 2.23 -8.13
N ILE A 40 5.26 2.79 -8.53
CA ILE A 40 4.92 4.18 -8.22
C ILE A 40 4.67 4.35 -6.72
N ALA A 41 3.93 3.42 -6.12
CA ALA A 41 3.65 3.41 -4.69
C ALA A 41 4.93 3.23 -3.86
N SER A 42 5.84 2.35 -4.28
CA SER A 42 7.09 2.08 -3.54
C SER A 42 8.14 3.18 -3.70
N VAL A 43 8.07 3.98 -4.78
CA VAL A 43 8.96 5.13 -5.02
C VAL A 43 8.35 6.42 -4.47
N ALA A 44 7.15 6.37 -3.90
CA ALA A 44 6.57 7.55 -3.26
C ALA A 44 7.33 7.91 -1.98
N ASP A 45 7.56 9.21 -1.80
CA ASP A 45 8.27 9.72 -0.64
C ASP A 45 7.49 9.41 0.65
N GLY A 46 8.21 8.91 1.66
CA GLY A 46 7.65 8.54 2.95
C GLY A 46 7.01 7.15 3.00
N VAL A 47 6.89 6.42 1.89
CA VAL A 47 6.33 5.07 1.88
C VAL A 47 7.34 4.05 2.39
N ILE A 48 6.94 3.29 3.41
CA ILE A 48 7.74 2.24 4.06
C ILE A 48 7.32 0.86 3.54
N SER A 49 6.02 0.67 3.31
CA SER A 49 5.47 -0.61 2.87
C SER A 49 4.35 -0.41 1.86
N VAL A 50 4.27 -1.33 0.90
CA VAL A 50 3.23 -1.37 -0.13
C VAL A 50 2.77 -2.81 -0.30
N ALA A 51 1.45 -3.01 -0.29
CA ALA A 51 0.83 -4.30 -0.52
C ALA A 51 -0.39 -4.16 -1.43
N TRP A 52 -0.71 -5.25 -2.14
CA TRP A 52 -2.01 -5.40 -2.79
C TRP A 52 -2.97 -6.07 -1.83
N GLU A 53 -4.19 -5.54 -1.76
CA GLU A 53 -5.31 -6.12 -1.05
C GLU A 53 -6.52 -6.32 -1.98
N GLY A 54 -7.45 -7.15 -1.51
CA GLY A 54 -8.63 -7.58 -2.24
C GLY A 54 -8.38 -8.81 -3.12
N GLU A 55 -9.40 -9.64 -3.28
CA GLU A 55 -9.35 -10.91 -4.02
C GLU A 55 -8.81 -10.74 -5.45
N GLU A 56 -9.18 -9.64 -6.11
CA GLU A 56 -8.76 -9.34 -7.48
C GLU A 56 -7.50 -8.46 -7.59
N LYS A 57 -6.84 -8.13 -6.46
CA LYS A 57 -5.69 -7.19 -6.40
C LYS A 57 -6.05 -5.82 -6.99
N ASN A 58 -7.21 -5.31 -6.58
CA ASN A 58 -7.74 -4.02 -7.02
C ASN A 58 -7.52 -2.90 -5.98
N LYS A 59 -6.92 -3.21 -4.83
CA LYS A 59 -6.62 -2.23 -3.79
C LYS A 59 -5.13 -2.23 -3.51
N VAL A 60 -4.51 -1.05 -3.44
CA VAL A 60 -3.13 -0.88 -2.99
C VAL A 60 -3.20 -0.24 -1.61
N VAL A 61 -2.57 -0.89 -0.65
CA VAL A 61 -2.38 -0.37 0.69
C VAL A 61 -0.93 0.07 0.83
N MET A 62 -0.75 1.31 1.23
CA MET A 62 0.56 1.93 1.44
C MET A 62 0.64 2.34 2.90
N ILE A 63 1.75 2.03 3.56
CA ILE A 63 2.05 2.46 4.93
C ILE A 63 3.30 3.30 4.85
N GLY A 64 3.25 4.51 5.39
CA GLY A 64 4.36 5.44 5.33
C GLY A 64 4.24 6.60 6.31
N ASP A 65 5.36 7.23 6.64
CA ASP A 65 5.38 8.44 7.46
C ASP A 65 5.60 9.66 6.56
N GLY A 66 4.83 10.72 6.77
CA GLY A 66 4.87 11.91 5.92
C GLY A 66 4.42 11.70 4.45
N THR A 67 3.67 10.63 4.16
CA THR A 67 3.21 10.35 2.78
C THR A 67 2.08 11.31 2.36
N ASP A 68 2.27 12.02 1.25
CA ASP A 68 1.22 12.84 0.62
C ASP A 68 0.29 11.96 -0.24
N SER A 69 -0.82 11.51 0.36
CA SER A 69 -1.84 10.70 -0.31
C SER A 69 -2.35 11.33 -1.62
N ALA A 70 -2.51 12.66 -1.67
CA ALA A 70 -3.01 13.34 -2.87
C ALA A 70 -2.00 13.28 -4.02
N THR A 71 -0.71 13.48 -3.74
CA THR A 71 0.34 13.37 -4.77
C THR A 71 0.52 11.94 -5.25
N VAL A 72 0.46 10.95 -4.35
CA VAL A 72 0.55 9.54 -4.73
C VAL A 72 -0.64 9.14 -5.62
N THR A 73 -1.87 9.45 -5.21
CA THR A 73 -3.07 9.17 -6.02
C THR A 73 -3.01 9.91 -7.36
N ARG A 74 -2.52 11.16 -7.41
CA ARG A 74 -2.32 11.91 -8.66
C ARG A 74 -1.31 11.23 -9.59
N ARG A 75 -0.17 10.75 -9.07
CA ARG A 75 0.82 10.00 -9.86
C ARG A 75 0.24 8.69 -10.40
N LEU A 76 -0.56 7.98 -9.60
CA LEU A 76 -1.26 6.77 -10.01
C LEU A 76 -2.29 7.06 -11.11
N ARG A 77 -3.16 8.06 -10.95
CA ARG A 77 -4.10 8.50 -12.00
C ARG A 77 -3.40 8.84 -13.31
N LYS A 78 -2.27 9.56 -13.24
CA LYS A 78 -1.50 9.94 -14.45
C LYS A 78 -0.91 8.75 -15.21
N LYS A 79 -0.50 7.68 -14.51
CA LYS A 79 0.19 6.53 -15.14
C LYS A 79 -0.72 5.34 -15.42
N LEU A 80 -1.79 5.17 -14.65
CA LEU A 80 -2.71 4.03 -14.72
C LEU A 80 -4.10 4.42 -15.22
N GLY A 81 -4.37 5.72 -15.35
CA GLY A 81 -5.67 6.28 -15.73
C GLY A 81 -6.63 6.36 -14.56
N TYR A 82 -6.86 5.24 -13.86
CA TYR A 82 -7.85 5.16 -12.78
C TYR A 82 -7.22 4.83 -11.43
N ALA A 83 -7.39 5.73 -10.47
CA ALA A 83 -7.02 5.52 -9.07
C ALA A 83 -7.91 6.35 -8.16
N ASP A 84 -8.59 5.73 -7.20
CA ASP A 84 -9.43 6.42 -6.23
C ASP A 84 -8.91 6.21 -4.82
N LEU A 85 -8.77 7.31 -4.08
CA LEU A 85 -8.43 7.26 -2.68
C LEU A 85 -9.64 6.70 -1.91
N ALA A 86 -9.48 5.55 -1.28
CA ALA A 86 -10.56 4.88 -0.55
C ALA A 86 -10.57 5.29 0.93
N SER A 87 -9.40 5.29 1.58
CA SER A 87 -9.28 5.73 2.97
C SER A 87 -7.85 6.18 3.28
N VAL A 88 -7.73 7.08 4.26
CA VAL A 88 -6.46 7.47 4.88
C VAL A 88 -6.66 7.34 6.37
N GLU A 89 -5.94 6.41 6.97
CA GLU A 89 -5.97 6.13 8.40
C GLU A 89 -4.62 6.49 9.01
N GLN A 90 -4.65 7.12 10.18
CA GLN A 90 -3.44 7.40 10.92
C GLN A 90 -3.18 6.23 11.87
N VAL A 91 -2.05 5.55 11.69
CA VAL A 91 -1.57 4.46 12.53
C VAL A 91 -0.81 5.10 13.69
N LYS A 92 -1.30 4.90 14.92
CA LYS A 92 -0.70 5.39 16.17
C LYS A 92 0.11 4.31 16.84
#